data_AF-A0A8E2DXU7-F1
#
_entry.id   AF-A0A8E2DXU7-F1
#
_cell.length_a   1.000
_cell.length_b   1.000
_cell.length_c   1.000
_cell.angle_alpha   90.00
_cell.angle_beta   90.00
_cell.angle_gamma   90.00
#
_symmetry.space_group_name_H-M   'P 1'
#
loop_
_entity.id
_entity.type
_entity.pdbx_description
1 polymer ?
#
loop_
_entity_poly.entity_id
_entity_poly.type
_entity_poly.pdbx_seq_one_letter_code
_entity_poly.pdbx_strand_id
1 'polypeptide(L)' 'VKLLLGTGKVEVNLKDRYDRTPLSYTAGNGHEAVVKLLLGTGKVEVDLKDSYDRTPLSYAARNGHEAVV' A
#
# COMPACT_ATOMS: atom_id res chain seq x y z
N VAL A 1 -5.69 11.30 0.43
CA VAL A 1 -4.86 10.52 1.40
C VAL A 1 -4.46 11.34 2.62
N LYS A 2 -3.71 12.46 2.49
CA LYS A 2 -3.29 13.31 3.63
C LYS A 2 -4.40 13.68 4.62
N LEU A 3 -5.51 14.21 4.10
CA LEU A 3 -6.65 14.64 4.92
C LEU A 3 -7.22 13.51 5.79
N LEU A 4 -7.36 12.31 5.22
CA LEU A 4 -7.86 11.14 5.95
C LEU A 4 -6.87 10.68 7.02
N LEU A 5 -5.57 10.58 6.69
CA LEU A 5 -4.53 10.18 7.65
C LEU A 5 -4.38 11.19 8.80
N GLY A 6 -4.58 12.48 8.52
CA GLY A 6 -4.55 13.54 9.52
C GLY A 6 -5.63 13.43 10.60
N THR A 7 -6.69 12.64 10.37
CA THR A 7 -7.71 12.38 11.40
C THR A 7 -7.21 11.47 12.53
N GLY A 8 -6.12 10.72 12.30
CA GLY A 8 -5.61 9.72 13.24
C GLY A 8 -6.50 8.48 13.42
N LYS A 9 -7.67 8.43 12.77
CA LYS A 9 -8.67 7.35 12.90
C LYS A 9 -8.60 6.30 11.79
N VAL A 10 -7.73 6.52 10.79
CA VAL A 10 -7.61 5.62 9.64
C VAL A 10 -6.76 4.42 10.02
N GLU A 11 -7.31 3.23 9.82
CA GLU A 11 -6.57 1.98 9.88
C GLU A 11 -5.95 1.69 8.51
N VAL A 12 -4.63 1.90 8.41
CA VAL A 12 -3.90 1.90 7.13
C VAL A 12 -3.64 0.52 6.54
N ASN A 13 -3.83 -0.54 7.33
CA ASN A 13 -3.66 -1.94 6.92
C ASN A 13 -5.00 -2.63 6.64
N LEU A 14 -6.12 -1.90 6.64
CA LEU A 14 -7.42 -2.47 6.34
C LEU A 14 -7.41 -3.18 4.98
N LYS A 15 -7.92 -4.40 4.99
CA LYS A 15 -8.02 -5.25 3.83
C LYS A 15 -9.39 -5.11 3.17
N ASP A 16 -9.40 -5.08 1.85
CA ASP A 16 -10.64 -5.19 1.08
C ASP A 16 -11.06 -6.68 0.93
N ARG A 17 -12.10 -6.95 0.12
CA ARG A 17 -12.60 -8.31 -0.12
C ARG A 17 -11.60 -9.26 -0.82
N TYR A 18 -10.49 -8.74 -1.32
CA TYR A 18 -9.41 -9.52 -1.94
C TYR A 18 -8.17 -9.57 -1.06
N ASP A 19 -8.30 -9.21 0.22
CA ASP A 19 -7.21 -9.09 1.18
C ASP A 19 -6.14 -8.05 0.82
N ARG A 20 -6.45 -7.12 -0.08
CA ARG A 20 -5.51 -6.07 -0.50
C ARG A 20 -5.57 -4.88 0.44
N THR A 21 -4.40 -4.33 0.73
CA THR A 21 -4.28 -3.12 1.55
C THR A 21 -4.19 -1.88 0.66
N PRO A 22 -4.38 -0.66 1.21
CA PRO A 22 -4.05 0.58 0.53
C PRO A 22 -2.62 0.59 -0.05
N LEU A 23 -1.66 -0.07 0.62
CA LEU A 23 -0.29 -0.19 0.11
C LEU A 23 -0.24 -1.07 -1.16
N SER A 24 -0.97 -2.18 -1.21
CA SER A 24 -1.04 -3.03 -2.43
C SER A 24 -1.53 -2.25 -3.64
N TYR A 25 -2.58 -1.42 -3.47
CA TYR A 25 -3.13 -0.60 -4.55
C TYR A 25 -2.19 0.51 -4.98
N THR A 26 -1.57 1.22 -4.03
CA THR A 26 -0.69 2.34 -4.36
C THR A 26 0.60 1.85 -4.99
N ALA A 27 1.14 0.73 -4.53
CA ALA A 27 2.33 0.11 -5.09
C ALA A 27 2.08 -0.43 -6.51
N GLY A 28 0.97 -1.18 -6.69
CA GLY A 28 0.60 -1.74 -7.99
C GLY A 28 0.19 -0.72 -9.05
N ASN A 29 -0.12 0.52 -8.67
CA ASN A 29 -0.40 1.61 -9.62
C ASN A 29 0.76 2.62 -9.74
N GLY A 30 1.89 2.38 -9.07
CA GLY A 30 3.07 3.25 -9.18
C GLY A 30 2.91 4.62 -8.51
N HIS A 31 1.99 4.74 -7.53
CA HIS A 31 1.75 6.00 -6.82
C HIS A 31 2.84 6.27 -5.76
N GLU A 32 4.08 6.47 -6.20
CA GLU A 32 5.29 6.62 -5.37
C GLU A 32 5.09 7.61 -4.21
N ALA A 33 4.55 8.80 -4.49
CA ALA A 33 4.32 9.83 -3.47
C ALA A 33 3.34 9.37 -2.38
N VAL A 34 2.36 8.53 -2.73
CA VAL A 34 1.40 7.98 -1.77
C VAL A 34 2.01 6.81 -1.00
N VAL A 35 2.83 5.97 -1.65
CA VAL A 35 3.61 4.91 -0.98
C VAL A 35 4.51 5.51 0.10
N LYS A 36 5.33 6.50 -0.25
CA LYS A 36 6.20 7.22 0.72
C LYS A 36 5.40 7.81 1.87
N LEU A 37 4.22 8.35 1.58
CA LEU A 37 3.35 8.96 2.58
C LEU A 37 2.77 7.91 3.55
N LEU A 38 2.27 6.79 3.04
CA LEU A 38 1.77 5.69 3.87
C LEU A 38 2.88 5.11 4.74
N LEU A 39 4.06 4.82 4.16
CA LEU A 39 5.23 4.35 4.91
C LEU A 39 5.68 5.32 6.00
N GLY A 40 5.65 6.63 5.70
CA GLY A 40 5.99 7.68 6.66
C GLY A 40 5.07 7.77 7.88
N THR A 41 3.93 7.06 7.88
CA THR A 41 3.09 6.94 9.09
C THR A 41 3.69 6.03 10.15
N GLY A 42 4.62 5.13 9.78
CA GLY A 42 5.21 4.12 10.66
C GLY A 42 4.25 3.02 11.13
N LYS A 43 3.01 2.99 10.62
CA LYS A 43 1.94 2.05 11.03
C LYS A 43 1.65 0.97 10.00
N VAL A 44 2.30 1.04 8.83
CA VAL A 44 2.00 0.19 7.67
C VAL A 44 2.73 -1.14 7.79
N GLU A 45 2.01 -2.23 7.59
CA GLU A 45 2.58 -3.56 7.40
C GLU A 45 2.83 -3.80 5.91
N VAL A 46 4.10 -3.82 5.52
CA VAL A 46 4.51 -3.76 4.10
C VAL A 46 4.39 -5.09 3.35
N ASP A 47 4.46 -6.21 4.08
CA ASP A 47 4.49 -7.56 3.51
C ASP A 47 3.13 -8.29 3.57
N LEU A 48 2.06 -7.57 3.88
CA LEU A 48 0.71 -8.15 3.90
C LEU A 48 0.36 -8.73 2.52
N LYS A 49 0.02 -10.02 2.53
CA LYS A 49 -0.41 -10.75 1.34
C LYS A 49 -1.90 -10.59 1.10
N ASP A 50 -2.24 -10.49 -0.18
CA ASP A 50 -3.60 -10.60 -0.68
C ASP A 50 -4.03 -12.07 -0.82
N SER A 51 -5.28 -12.32 -1.25
CA SER A 51 -5.84 -13.66 -1.40
C SER A 51 -5.19 -14.52 -2.50
N TYR A 52 -4.22 -13.94 -3.23
CA TYR A 52 -3.42 -14.60 -4.26
C TYR A 52 -1.95 -14.67 -3.86
N ASP A 53 -1.64 -14.54 -2.56
CA ASP A 53 -0.29 -14.53 -2.00
C ASP A 53 0.62 -13.41 -2.52
N ARG A 54 0.06 -12.33 -3.10
CA ARG A 54 0.84 -11.21 -3.62
C ARG A 54 1.02 -10.13 -2.56
N THR A 55 2.26 -9.66 -2.43
CA THR A 55 2.60 -8.47 -1.62
C THR A 55 2.49 -7.18 -2.45
N PRO A 56 2.42 -6.00 -1.81
CA PRO A 56 2.54 -4.72 -2.49
C PRO A 56 3.77 -4.63 -3.41
N LEU A 57 4.93 -5.14 -2.97
CA LEU A 57 6.15 -5.21 -3.78
C LEU A 57 5.97 -6.08 -5.04
N SER A 58 5.32 -7.24 -4.90
CA SER A 58 5.01 -8.12 -6.05
C SER A 58 4.18 -7.40 -7.11
N TYR A 59 3.23 -6.56 -6.69
CA TYR A 59 2.44 -5.74 -7.61
C TYR A 59 3.27 -4.66 -8.32
N ALA A 60 4.09 -3.92 -7.57
CA ALA A 60 4.97 -2.88 -8.14
C ALA A 60 5.93 -3.49 -9.18
N ALA A 61 6.59 -4.59 -8.82
CA ALA A 61 7.51 -5.30 -9.70
C ALA A 61 6.82 -5.84 -10.95
N ARG A 62 5.68 -6.54 -10.81
CA ARG A 62 4.93 -7.08 -11.95
C ARG A 62 4.49 -6.01 -12.94
N ASN A 63 4.14 -4.84 -12.45
CA ASN A 63 3.63 -3.74 -13.26
C ASN A 63 4.76 -2.76 -13.72
N GLY A 64 6.02 -3.03 -13.39
CA GLY A 64 7.17 -2.22 -13.83
C GLY A 64 7.32 -0.87 -13.13
N HIS A 65 6.81 -0.73 -11.90
CA HIS A 65 6.88 0.51 -11.14
C HIS A 65 8.20 0.60 -10.34
N GLU A 66 9.31 0.78 -11.05
CA GLU A 66 10.68 0.79 -10.48
C GLU A 66 10.87 1.78 -9.33
N ALA A 67 10.24 2.96 -9.38
CA ALA A 67 10.35 3.95 -8.30
C ALA A 67 9.69 3.51 -6.97
N VAL A 68 8.89 2.44 -7.00
CA VAL A 68 8.23 1.85 -5.83
C VAL A 68 8.92 0.58 -5.33
N VAL A 69 9.60 -0.17 -6.21
CA VAL A 69 10.34 -1.41 -5.90
C VAL A 69 11.56 -1.09 -5.04
#